data_AF-A0A9D1I1D9-F1
#
_entry.id   AF-A0A9D1I1D9-F1
#
_cell.length_a   1.000
_cell.length_b   1.000
_cell.length_c   1.000
_cell.angle_alpha   90.00
_cell.angle_beta   90.00
_cell.angle_gamma   90.00
#
_symmetry.space_group_name_H-M   'P 1'
#
loop_
_entity.id
_entity.type
_entity.pdbx_description
1 polymer ?
#
loop_
_entity_poly.entity_id
_entity_poly.type
_entity_poly.pdbx_seq_one_letter_code
_entity_poly.pdbx_strand_id
1 'polypeptide(L)'
;MDYKKQLIEKIESFYVDVVEEFKEAELQIMADSKFRSIFKRKNYGGNVAKLRECKKAALAIDIRDLNIPKGDRESDEVEHRFERCLVIFNNLCDAYIDLQLSLKKKAEGANMSFAQYREVFQKVQDARAGLNSALHELDIVYTDYTCDEEGDPYTYID
;
A
#
# COMPACT_ATOMS: atom_id res chain seq x y z
N MET A 1 -18.87 17.28 -11.73
CA MET A 1 -18.32 16.67 -10.52
C MET A 1 -16.88 17.13 -10.46
N ASP A 2 -16.44 17.70 -9.34
CA ASP A 2 -15.10 18.27 -9.23
C ASP A 2 -14.06 17.15 -9.19
N TYR A 3 -13.12 17.13 -10.13
CA TYR A 3 -12.10 16.08 -10.21
C TYR A 3 -11.08 16.21 -9.09
N LYS A 4 -10.84 17.44 -8.58
CA LYS A 4 -9.91 17.68 -7.47
C LYS A 4 -10.41 17.01 -6.21
N LYS A 5 -11.68 17.26 -5.87
CA LYS A 5 -12.35 16.61 -4.75
C LYS A 5 -12.34 15.08 -4.86
N GLN A 6 -12.62 14.54 -6.05
CA GLN A 6 -12.60 13.08 -6.26
C GLN A 6 -11.19 12.49 -6.11
N LEU A 7 -10.15 13.20 -6.55
CA LEU A 7 -8.76 12.79 -6.37
C LEU A 7 -8.39 12.73 -4.89
N ILE A 8 -8.76 13.77 -4.12
CA ILE A 8 -8.58 13.82 -2.66
C ILE A 8 -9.31 12.66 -1.98
N GLU A 9 -10.60 12.49 -2.24
CA GLU A 9 -11.41 11.41 -1.63
C GLU A 9 -10.82 10.01 -1.91
N LYS A 10 -10.28 9.79 -3.11
CA LYS A 10 -9.63 8.51 -3.46
C LYS A 10 -8.29 8.31 -2.75
N ILE A 11 -7.49 9.36 -2.59
CA ILE A 11 -6.22 9.31 -1.86
C ILE A 11 -6.49 9.05 -0.37
N GLU A 12 -7.44 9.75 0.22
CA GLU A 12 -7.83 9.55 1.63
C GLU A 12 -8.35 8.13 1.86
N SER A 13 -9.23 7.63 0.98
CA SER A 13 -9.71 6.24 1.04
C SER A 13 -8.56 5.23 0.89
N PHE A 14 -7.56 5.50 0.04
CA PHE A 14 -6.38 4.64 -0.02
C PHE A 14 -5.62 4.59 1.31
N TYR A 15 -5.38 5.74 1.95
CA TYR A 15 -4.67 5.75 3.23
C TYR A 15 -5.45 5.01 4.32
N VAL A 16 -6.74 5.32 4.47
CA VAL A 16 -7.58 4.77 5.55
C VAL A 16 -7.99 3.33 5.26
N ASP A 17 -8.58 3.05 4.11
CA ASP A 17 -9.22 1.76 3.84
C ASP A 17 -8.24 0.69 3.34
N VAL A 18 -7.08 1.09 2.82
CA VAL A 18 -6.13 0.16 2.20
C VAL A 18 -4.82 0.07 2.97
N VAL A 19 -4.17 1.20 3.25
CA VAL A 19 -2.85 1.21 3.90
C VAL A 19 -2.94 0.81 5.38
N GLU A 20 -3.94 1.28 6.12
CA GLU A 20 -4.12 0.90 7.53
C GLU A 20 -4.44 -0.59 7.69
N GLU A 21 -5.42 -1.10 6.93
CA GLU A 21 -5.78 -2.53 6.91
C GLU A 21 -4.57 -3.42 6.57
N PHE A 22 -3.74 -2.99 5.61
CA PHE A 22 -2.50 -3.69 5.30
C PHE A 22 -1.50 -3.67 6.46
N LYS A 23 -1.30 -2.52 7.14
CA LYS A 23 -0.41 -2.42 8.31
C LYS A 23 -0.87 -3.35 9.42
N GLU A 24 -2.17 -3.48 9.65
CA GLU A 24 -2.72 -4.44 10.61
C GLU A 24 -2.43 -5.90 10.22
N ALA A 25 -2.68 -6.25 8.96
CA ALA A 25 -2.37 -7.58 8.44
C ALA A 25 -0.87 -7.91 8.58
N GLU A 26 -0.01 -6.93 8.29
CA GLU A 26 1.44 -7.06 8.41
C GLU A 26 1.89 -7.26 9.87
N LEU A 27 1.33 -6.50 10.81
CA LEU A 27 1.59 -6.67 12.25
C LEU A 27 1.21 -8.07 12.73
N GLN A 28 0.07 -8.59 12.27
CA GLN A 28 -0.36 -9.96 12.58
C GLN A 28 0.63 -11.01 12.03
N ILE A 29 1.08 -10.84 10.78
CA ILE A 29 2.09 -11.71 10.16
C ILE A 29 3.41 -11.69 10.94
N MET A 30 3.85 -10.51 11.40
CA MET A 30 5.05 -10.36 12.20
C MET A 30 4.91 -11.00 13.59
N ALA A 31 3.76 -10.83 14.24
CA ALA A 31 3.47 -11.44 15.53
C ALA A 31 3.48 -12.98 15.46
N ASP A 32 2.85 -13.56 14.43
CA ASP A 32 2.88 -14.99 14.12
C ASP A 32 4.31 -15.51 13.87
N SER A 33 5.20 -14.64 13.39
CA SER A 33 6.59 -15.00 13.07
C SER A 33 7.53 -14.93 14.28
N LYS A 34 7.28 -14.03 15.23
CA LYS A 34 8.13 -13.78 16.42
C LYS A 34 7.79 -14.67 17.62
N PHE A 35 6.54 -15.11 17.76
CA PHE A 35 6.14 -15.88 18.94
C PHE A 35 6.85 -17.25 18.96
N ARG A 36 7.40 -17.62 20.13
CA ARG A 36 7.84 -18.99 20.51
C ARG A 36 6.62 -19.93 20.58
N SER A 37 5.85 -19.97 19.51
CA SER A 37 4.61 -20.72 19.39
C SER A 37 4.96 -22.16 19.04
N ILE A 38 5.36 -22.89 20.07
CA ILE A 38 5.49 -24.35 20.04
C ILE A 38 4.08 -25.00 19.91
N PHE A 39 2.98 -24.21 20.06
CA PHE A 39 1.61 -24.71 20.17
C PHE A 39 0.58 -24.14 19.18
N LYS A 40 0.82 -23.01 18.49
CA LYS A 40 -0.11 -22.45 17.48
C LYS A 40 0.45 -22.68 16.08
N ARG A 41 -0.28 -23.44 15.24
CA ARG A 41 -0.01 -23.54 13.79
C ARG A 41 -0.08 -22.13 13.20
N LYS A 42 0.95 -21.74 12.44
CA LYS A 42 0.96 -20.46 11.71
C LYS A 42 -0.18 -20.44 10.68
N ASN A 43 -0.97 -19.37 10.67
CA ASN A 43 -2.13 -19.25 9.79
C ASN A 43 -1.77 -18.66 8.41
N TYR A 44 -0.90 -19.35 7.68
CA TYR A 44 -0.47 -18.90 6.35
C TYR A 44 -1.64 -18.65 5.38
N GLY A 45 -2.68 -19.49 5.45
CA GLY A 45 -3.87 -19.36 4.60
C GLY A 45 -4.67 -18.09 4.89
N GLY A 46 -4.92 -17.79 6.18
CA GLY A 46 -5.59 -16.56 6.59
C GLY A 46 -4.78 -15.31 6.22
N ASN A 47 -3.45 -15.35 6.40
CA ASN A 47 -2.56 -14.24 6.02
C ASN A 47 -2.63 -13.97 4.51
N VAL A 48 -2.59 -15.02 3.67
CA VAL A 48 -2.73 -14.88 2.20
C VAL A 48 -4.10 -14.32 1.83
N ALA A 49 -5.18 -14.72 2.51
CA ALA A 49 -6.52 -14.19 2.25
C ALA A 49 -6.58 -12.68 2.51
N LYS A 50 -6.10 -12.23 3.67
CA LYS A 50 -6.04 -10.81 4.02
C LYS A 50 -5.21 -9.98 3.03
N LEU A 51 -4.03 -10.47 2.67
CA LEU A 51 -3.18 -9.78 1.68
C LEU A 51 -3.86 -9.65 0.31
N ARG A 52 -4.63 -10.67 -0.11
CA ARG A 52 -5.43 -10.60 -1.34
C ARG A 52 -6.59 -9.62 -1.23
N GLU A 53 -7.19 -9.48 -0.05
CA GLU A 53 -8.23 -8.48 0.21
C GLU A 53 -7.66 -7.07 0.11
N CYS A 54 -6.51 -6.78 0.76
CA CYS A 54 -5.81 -5.50 0.63
C CYS A 54 -5.47 -5.20 -0.84
N LYS A 55 -4.92 -6.17 -1.57
CA LYS A 55 -4.63 -6.05 -3.00
C LYS A 55 -5.89 -5.74 -3.81
N LYS A 56 -6.99 -6.44 -3.54
CA LYS A 56 -8.27 -6.21 -4.23
C LYS A 56 -8.82 -4.81 -3.95
N ALA A 57 -8.71 -4.33 -2.71
CA ALA A 57 -9.15 -2.99 -2.34
C ALA A 57 -8.32 -1.93 -3.08
N ALA A 58 -6.98 -2.07 -3.13
CA ALA A 58 -6.12 -1.17 -3.90
C ALA A 58 -6.46 -1.16 -5.40
N LEU A 59 -6.68 -2.34 -6.01
CA LEU A 59 -7.06 -2.46 -7.43
C LEU A 59 -8.47 -1.93 -7.75
N ALA A 60 -9.34 -1.78 -6.75
CA ALA A 60 -10.66 -1.22 -6.93
C ALA A 60 -10.65 0.32 -6.98
N ILE A 61 -9.54 0.95 -6.60
CA ILE A 61 -9.36 2.39 -6.69
C ILE A 61 -9.06 2.74 -8.16
N ASP A 62 -10.08 3.20 -8.86
CA ASP A 62 -9.95 3.72 -10.22
C ASP A 62 -9.72 5.23 -10.19
N ILE A 63 -8.61 5.68 -10.77
CA ILE A 63 -8.22 7.08 -10.89
C ILE A 63 -8.21 7.57 -12.35
N ARG A 64 -8.35 6.67 -13.33
CA ARG A 64 -8.19 7.01 -14.76
C ARG A 64 -9.34 7.82 -15.33
N ASP A 65 -10.49 7.76 -14.67
CA ASP A 65 -11.73 8.44 -15.10
C ASP A 65 -11.88 9.86 -14.50
N LEU A 66 -10.87 10.37 -13.79
CA LEU A 66 -10.95 11.68 -13.13
C LEU A 66 -11.04 12.86 -14.10
N ASN A 67 -10.80 12.68 -15.41
CA ASN A 67 -10.91 13.72 -16.43
C ASN A 67 -10.11 15.01 -16.08
N ILE A 68 -8.88 14.85 -15.60
CA ILE A 68 -8.01 15.97 -15.24
C ILE A 68 -7.69 16.82 -16.49
N PRO A 69 -7.93 18.15 -16.45
CA PRO A 69 -7.61 19.02 -17.58
C PRO A 69 -6.10 19.03 -17.87
N LYS A 70 -5.70 18.97 -19.15
CA LYS A 70 -4.28 18.96 -19.59
C LYS A 70 -3.42 20.17 -19.15
N GLY A 71 -4.04 21.20 -18.58
CA GLY A 71 -3.37 22.39 -18.07
C GLY A 71 -3.13 22.36 -16.55
N ASP A 72 -3.80 21.46 -15.82
CA ASP A 72 -3.64 21.33 -14.38
C ASP A 72 -2.48 20.37 -14.06
N ARG A 73 -1.27 20.93 -13.96
CA ARG A 73 -0.05 20.16 -13.71
C ARG A 73 0.02 19.61 -12.29
N GLU A 74 -0.60 20.29 -11.33
CA GLU A 74 -0.59 19.89 -9.93
C GLU A 74 -1.44 18.64 -9.75
N SER A 75 -2.68 18.66 -10.26
CA SER A 75 -3.55 17.47 -10.21
C SER A 75 -2.96 16.29 -11.02
N ASP A 76 -2.34 16.55 -12.17
CA ASP A 76 -1.65 15.53 -12.98
C ASP A 76 -0.47 14.90 -12.22
N GLU A 77 0.34 15.71 -11.53
CA GLU A 77 1.44 15.19 -10.71
C GLU A 77 0.92 14.34 -9.54
N VAL A 78 -0.10 14.83 -8.80
CA VAL A 78 -0.69 14.08 -7.69
C VAL A 78 -1.30 12.76 -8.17
N GLU A 79 -2.06 12.76 -9.26
CA GLU A 79 -2.60 11.54 -9.87
C GLU A 79 -1.47 10.56 -10.21
N HIS A 80 -0.40 11.02 -10.85
CA HIS A 80 0.71 10.17 -11.25
C HIS A 80 1.45 9.55 -10.07
N ARG A 81 1.72 10.34 -9.00
CA ARG A 81 2.31 9.81 -7.76
C ARG A 81 1.39 8.79 -7.12
N PHE A 82 0.09 9.05 -7.13
CA PHE A 82 -0.88 8.15 -6.55
C PHE A 82 -1.02 6.83 -7.34
N GLU A 83 -1.05 6.86 -8.68
CA GLU A 83 -1.03 5.65 -9.52
C GLU A 83 0.20 4.80 -9.20
N ARG A 84 1.36 5.44 -9.08
CA ARG A 84 2.61 4.76 -8.73
C ARG A 84 2.54 4.12 -7.33
N CYS A 85 1.95 4.78 -6.34
CA CYS A 85 1.69 4.20 -5.02
C CYS A 85 0.83 2.94 -5.10
N LEU A 86 -0.28 2.97 -5.85
CA LEU A 86 -1.17 1.81 -6.03
C LEU A 86 -0.43 0.63 -6.66
N VAL A 87 0.39 0.87 -7.70
CA VAL A 87 1.20 -0.18 -8.33
C VAL A 87 2.20 -0.78 -7.36
N ILE A 88 2.95 0.04 -6.63
CA ILE A 88 3.97 -0.43 -5.69
C ILE A 88 3.33 -1.18 -4.50
N PHE A 89 2.19 -0.70 -4.00
CA PHE A 89 1.42 -1.38 -2.97
C PHE A 89 0.97 -2.78 -3.40
N ASN A 90 0.47 -2.92 -4.63
CA ASN A 90 0.08 -4.21 -5.19
C ASN A 90 1.28 -5.18 -5.28
N ASN A 91 2.45 -4.68 -5.69
CA ASN A 91 3.68 -5.46 -5.72
C ASN A 91 4.12 -5.91 -4.31
N LEU A 92 3.93 -5.06 -3.30
CA LEU A 92 4.21 -5.43 -1.90
C LEU A 92 3.29 -6.55 -1.42
N CYS A 93 1.99 -6.46 -1.73
CA CYS A 93 1.04 -7.52 -1.42
C CYS A 93 1.42 -8.84 -2.09
N ASP A 94 1.84 -8.83 -3.37
CA ASP A 94 2.31 -10.02 -4.08
C ASP A 94 3.57 -10.62 -3.43
N ALA A 95 4.55 -9.78 -3.06
CA ALA A 95 5.75 -10.25 -2.37
C ALA A 95 5.43 -10.91 -1.02
N TYR A 96 4.49 -10.35 -0.25
CA TYR A 96 4.04 -10.94 1.01
C TYR A 96 3.27 -12.25 0.78
N ILE A 97 2.42 -12.33 -0.24
CA ILE A 97 1.70 -13.56 -0.61
C ILE A 97 2.69 -14.66 -0.97
N ASP A 98 3.69 -14.36 -1.80
CA ASP A 98 4.74 -15.29 -2.19
C ASP A 98 5.54 -15.78 -0.99
N LEU A 99 5.85 -14.90 -0.03
CA LEU A 99 6.48 -15.27 1.23
C LEU A 99 5.61 -16.23 2.05
N GLN A 100 4.32 -15.92 2.23
CA GLN A 100 3.42 -16.79 3.00
C GLN A 100 3.22 -18.16 2.33
N LEU A 101 3.07 -18.21 1.01
CA LEU A 101 2.95 -19.46 0.25
C LEU A 101 4.24 -20.29 0.32
N SER A 102 5.39 -19.62 0.22
CA SER A 102 6.71 -20.24 0.34
C SER A 102 6.90 -20.87 1.72
N LEU A 103 6.56 -20.12 2.78
CA LEU A 103 6.63 -20.60 4.15
C LEU A 103 5.64 -21.74 4.43
N LYS A 104 4.43 -21.69 3.86
CA LYS A 104 3.44 -22.77 3.95
C LYS A 104 3.98 -24.05 3.34
N LYS A 105 4.49 -24.01 2.10
CA LYS A 105 5.10 -25.17 1.43
C LYS A 105 6.21 -25.78 2.27
N LYS A 106 7.08 -24.94 2.85
CA LYS A 106 8.15 -25.40 3.74
C LYS A 106 7.61 -26.10 4.99
N ALA A 107 6.57 -25.54 5.62
CA ALA A 107 5.92 -26.15 6.78
C ALA A 107 5.22 -27.49 6.46
N GLU A 108 4.80 -27.67 5.21
CA GLU A 108 4.20 -28.91 4.68
C GLU A 108 5.25 -29.95 4.24
N GLY A 109 6.55 -29.68 4.43
CA GLY A 109 7.63 -30.62 4.17
C GLY A 109 8.37 -30.41 2.84
N ALA A 110 8.06 -29.36 2.08
CA ALA A 110 8.82 -29.03 0.89
C ALA A 110 10.24 -28.54 1.25
N ASN A 111 11.24 -29.05 0.53
CA ASN A 111 12.61 -28.57 0.66
C ASN A 111 12.74 -27.17 0.04
N MET A 112 12.94 -26.18 0.90
CA MET A 112 13.25 -24.82 0.51
C MET A 112 14.67 -24.49 0.95
N SER A 113 15.52 -24.13 -0.01
CA SER A 113 16.89 -23.73 0.30
C SER A 113 16.89 -22.41 1.04
N PHE A 114 17.94 -22.18 1.83
CA PHE A 114 18.13 -20.90 2.51
C PHE A 114 18.28 -19.74 1.52
N ALA A 115 18.87 -19.99 0.34
CA ALA A 115 18.98 -19.00 -0.73
C ALA A 115 17.60 -18.58 -1.26
N GLN A 116 16.71 -19.55 -1.54
CA GLN A 116 15.34 -19.28 -1.97
C GLN A 116 14.55 -18.49 -0.92
N TYR A 117 14.68 -18.88 0.36
CA TYR A 117 14.05 -18.14 1.45
C TYR A 117 14.54 -16.68 1.51
N ARG A 118 15.87 -16.48 1.42
CA ARG A 118 16.48 -15.14 1.44
C ARG A 118 15.99 -14.30 0.26
N GLU A 119 15.90 -14.88 -0.93
CA GLU A 119 15.42 -14.18 -2.12
C GLU A 119 13.98 -13.68 -1.95
N VAL A 120 13.06 -14.56 -1.52
CA VAL A 120 11.66 -14.19 -1.30
C VAL A 120 11.52 -13.15 -0.19
N PHE A 121 12.33 -13.27 0.88
CA PHE A 121 12.34 -12.29 1.95
C PHE A 121 12.90 -10.93 1.51
N GLN A 122 13.94 -10.93 0.67
CA GLN A 122 14.52 -9.70 0.11
C GLN A 122 13.50 -8.96 -0.76
N LYS A 123 12.73 -9.67 -1.60
CA LYS A 123 11.64 -9.08 -2.39
C LYS A 123 10.64 -8.31 -1.54
N VAL A 124 10.28 -8.83 -0.36
CA VAL A 124 9.40 -8.13 0.59
C VAL A 124 10.07 -6.86 1.13
N GLN A 125 11.35 -6.92 1.50
CA GLN A 125 12.08 -5.75 1.99
C GLN A 125 12.19 -4.65 0.93
N ASP A 126 12.55 -5.02 -0.30
CA ASP A 126 12.71 -4.10 -1.41
C ASP A 126 11.37 -3.46 -1.78
N ALA A 127 10.30 -4.26 -1.89
CA ALA A 127 8.96 -3.75 -2.14
C ALA A 127 8.46 -2.82 -1.03
N ARG A 128 8.78 -3.12 0.24
CA ARG A 128 8.41 -2.28 1.38
C ARG A 128 9.15 -0.95 1.38
N ALA A 129 10.45 -0.97 1.11
CA ALA A 129 11.24 0.25 0.95
C ALA A 129 10.71 1.10 -0.21
N GLY A 130 10.36 0.46 -1.33
CA GLY A 130 9.72 1.11 -2.46
C GLY A 130 8.39 1.77 -2.10
N LEU A 131 7.52 1.08 -1.35
CA LEU A 131 6.24 1.65 -0.92
C LEU A 131 6.44 2.84 0.01
N ASN A 132 7.34 2.75 1.00
CA ASN A 132 7.62 3.86 1.90
C ASN A 132 8.12 5.10 1.14
N SER A 133 8.99 4.91 0.14
CA SER A 133 9.44 6.01 -0.72
C SER A 133 8.29 6.61 -1.51
N ALA A 134 7.42 5.78 -2.09
CA ALA A 134 6.30 6.24 -2.89
C ALA A 134 5.26 6.99 -2.05
N LEU A 135 4.91 6.47 -0.86
CA LEU A 135 4.03 7.14 0.09
C LEU A 135 4.60 8.50 0.50
N HIS A 136 5.89 8.58 0.81
CA HIS A 136 6.52 9.84 1.15
C HIS A 136 6.49 10.86 -0.01
N GLU A 137 6.76 10.42 -1.25
CA GLU A 137 6.63 11.28 -2.43
C GLU A 137 5.18 11.76 -2.63
N LEU A 138 4.19 10.89 -2.39
CA LEU A 138 2.77 11.25 -2.46
C LEU A 138 2.39 12.24 -1.36
N ASP A 139 2.85 12.03 -0.12
CA ASP A 139 2.59 12.92 1.02
C ASP A 139 3.06 14.36 0.73
N ILE A 140 4.23 14.51 0.10
CA ILE A 140 4.77 15.82 -0.29
C ILE A 140 3.80 16.53 -1.25
N VAL A 141 3.51 15.91 -2.40
CA VAL A 141 2.68 16.55 -3.43
C VAL A 141 1.23 16.73 -2.98
N TYR A 142 0.71 15.82 -2.15
CA TYR A 142 -0.63 15.90 -1.61
C TYR A 142 -0.79 17.04 -0.59
N THR A 143 0.24 17.26 0.24
CA THR A 143 0.23 18.38 1.20
C THR A 143 0.19 19.71 0.46
N ASP A 144 1.08 19.89 -0.53
CA ASP A 144 1.10 21.12 -1.35
C ASP A 144 -0.25 21.32 -2.05
N TYR A 145 -0.79 20.26 -2.65
CA TYR A 145 -2.06 20.26 -3.37
C TYR A 145 -3.30 20.61 -2.53
N THR A 146 -3.30 20.26 -1.24
CA THR A 146 -4.43 20.53 -0.34
C THR A 146 -4.27 21.83 0.44
N CYS A 147 -3.03 22.30 0.66
CA CYS A 147 -2.76 23.61 1.27
C CYS A 147 -3.15 24.78 0.35
N ASP A 148 -3.05 24.63 -0.96
CA ASP A 148 -3.43 25.69 -1.91
C ASP A 148 -4.96 25.86 -2.07
N GLU A 149 -5.77 24.90 -1.61
CA GLU A 149 -7.24 25.00 -1.57
C GLU A 149 -7.78 25.68 -0.28
N GLU A 150 -7.03 25.63 0.83
CA GLU A 150 -7.33 26.41 2.03
C GLU A 150 -6.78 27.83 1.88
N GLY A 151 -7.55 28.67 1.18
CA GLY A 151 -7.22 30.07 0.93
C GLY A 151 -6.66 30.83 2.15
N ASP A 152 -5.71 31.71 1.85
CA ASP A 152 -5.08 32.71 2.71
C ASP A 152 -5.81 32.94 4.06
N PRO A 153 -5.25 32.50 5.22
CA PRO A 153 -5.87 32.69 6.53
C PRO A 153 -5.97 34.17 6.95
N TYR A 154 -5.48 35.11 6.15
CA TYR A 154 -5.52 36.55 6.42
C TYR A 154 -6.68 37.33 5.76
N THR A 155 -7.67 36.68 5.14
CA THR A 155 -8.83 37.40 4.57
C THR A 155 -9.88 37.87 5.60
N TYR A 156 -9.65 37.73 6.91
CA TYR A 156 -10.57 38.17 7.97
C TYR A 156 -9.96 39.19 8.94
N ILE A 157 -9.15 40.12 8.43
CA ILE A 157 -8.78 41.32 9.18
C ILE A 157 -8.99 42.55 8.29
N ASP A 158 -10.24 43.00 8.23
CA ASP A 158 -10.62 44.40 7.95
C ASP A 158 -11.35 44.96 9.19
#